data_AF-A0A257QGD5-F1
#
_entry.id   AF-A0A257QGD5-F1
#
_cell.length_a   1.000
_cell.length_b   1.000
_cell.length_c   1.000
_cell.angle_alpha   90.00
_cell.angle_beta   90.00
_cell.angle_gamma   90.00
#
_symmetry.space_group_name_H-M   'P 1'
#
loop_
_entity.id
_entity.type
_entity.pdbx_description
1 polymer ?
#
loop_
_entity_poly.entity_id
_entity_poly.type
_entity_poly.pdbx_seq_one_letter_code
_entity_poly.pdbx_strand_id
1 'polypeptide(L)'
;SWAAEVHTLLRGTGWKTHGLATTGMKMVGMVDWYSADSAWWLQTAINGSIMYLSQEGIIKTLLVSQQSPGRKDKNQHYISIAKKQKEYIDERLALHGYTFKDVTEHHNPRMMVCILEVLEWLKVATVKPIHMEGLFEL
;
A
#
# COMPACT_ATOMS: atom_id res chain seq x y z
N SER A 1 -1.67 18.02 -7.70
CA SER A 1 -2.10 18.27 -6.30
C SER A 1 -1.05 19.18 -5.70
N TRP A 2 -1.44 20.03 -4.74
CA TRP A 2 -0.53 20.99 -4.12
C TRP A 2 0.79 20.36 -3.63
N ALA A 3 0.74 19.16 -3.02
CA ALA A 3 1.94 18.45 -2.59
C ALA A 3 2.92 18.14 -3.74
N ALA A 4 2.41 17.74 -4.90
CA ALA A 4 3.26 17.46 -6.08
C ALA A 4 3.90 18.75 -6.64
N GLU A 5 3.17 19.87 -6.62
CA GLU A 5 3.67 21.18 -7.07
C GLU A 5 4.79 21.69 -6.15
N VAL A 6 4.60 21.62 -4.84
CA VAL A 6 5.63 22.00 -3.85
C VAL A 6 6.91 21.16 -4.05
N HIS A 7 6.77 19.85 -4.21
CA HIS A 7 7.95 19.00 -4.44
C HIS A 7 8.60 19.19 -5.81
N THR A 8 7.87 19.72 -6.80
CA THR A 8 8.45 20.12 -8.08
C THR A 8 9.29 21.39 -7.91
N LEU A 9 8.78 22.38 -7.18
CA LEU A 9 9.50 23.65 -6.92
C LEU A 9 10.76 23.45 -6.06
N LEU A 10 10.77 22.44 -5.18
CA LEU A 10 11.94 22.13 -4.35
C LEU A 10 13.07 21.43 -5.12
N ARG A 11 12.81 20.85 -6.30
CA ARG A 11 13.86 20.18 -7.10
C ARG A 11 14.92 21.20 -7.54
N GLY A 12 16.19 20.87 -7.33
CA GLY A 12 17.33 21.71 -7.71
C GLY A 12 17.71 22.79 -6.70
N THR A 13 16.91 22.99 -5.64
CA THR A 13 17.24 23.96 -4.57
C THR A 13 18.27 23.44 -3.57
N GLY A 14 18.49 22.11 -3.54
CA GLY A 14 19.29 21.42 -2.53
C GLY A 14 18.53 21.11 -1.23
N TRP A 15 17.28 21.57 -1.12
CA TRP A 15 16.43 21.33 0.05
C TRP A 15 15.71 19.97 -0.10
N LYS A 16 15.73 19.16 0.95
CA LYS A 16 15.08 17.85 0.99
C LYS A 16 13.85 17.86 1.90
N THR A 17 12.91 16.96 1.65
CA THR A 17 11.65 16.88 2.40
C THR A 17 11.71 15.80 3.48
N HIS A 18 11.08 16.03 4.64
CA HIS A 18 10.74 14.98 5.60
C HIS A 18 9.26 14.56 5.46
N GLY A 19 9.00 13.27 5.23
CA GLY A 19 7.65 12.72 5.12
C GLY A 19 7.10 12.29 6.48
N LEU A 20 5.91 12.79 6.85
CA LEU A 20 5.23 12.39 8.09
C LEU A 20 4.32 11.17 7.85
N ALA A 21 3.97 10.48 8.94
CA ALA A 21 3.28 9.18 9.09
C ALA A 21 2.30 8.68 8.00
N THR A 22 1.60 9.57 7.29
CA THR A 22 0.62 9.25 6.23
C THR A 22 1.21 9.23 4.82
N THR A 23 2.54 9.25 4.67
CA THR A 23 3.18 9.23 3.33
C THR A 23 2.81 7.94 2.60
N GLY A 24 1.90 8.05 1.64
CA GLY A 24 1.44 6.92 0.83
C GLY A 24 2.50 6.43 -0.15
N MET A 25 2.42 5.16 -0.55
CA MET A 25 3.46 4.49 -1.35
C MET A 25 3.82 5.22 -2.66
N LYS A 26 2.82 5.84 -3.31
CA LYS A 26 3.06 6.65 -4.52
C LYS A 26 3.97 7.86 -4.26
N MET A 27 3.80 8.55 -3.12
CA MET A 27 4.65 9.70 -2.73
C MET A 27 6.06 9.27 -2.35
N VAL A 28 6.21 8.10 -1.68
CA VAL A 28 7.52 7.56 -1.31
C VAL A 28 8.43 7.43 -2.53
N GLY A 29 7.89 7.02 -3.69
CA GLY A 29 8.65 6.90 -4.94
C GLY A 29 8.80 8.18 -5.78
N MET A 30 8.19 9.31 -5.39
CA MET A 30 8.11 10.52 -6.24
C MET A 30 8.92 11.71 -5.74
N VAL A 31 9.20 11.77 -4.44
CA VAL A 31 9.82 12.93 -3.77
C VAL A 31 11.26 12.59 -3.38
N ASP A 32 12.17 13.55 -3.50
CA ASP A 32 13.54 13.41 -2.99
C ASP A 32 13.55 13.66 -1.48
N TRP A 33 13.42 12.57 -0.73
CA TRP A 33 13.31 12.59 0.72
C TRP A 33 14.68 12.77 1.40
N TYR A 34 14.68 13.50 2.52
CA TYR A 34 15.73 13.40 3.53
C TYR A 34 15.50 12.16 4.40
N SER A 35 14.24 12.00 4.83
CA SER A 35 13.71 10.83 5.53
C SER A 35 12.19 10.79 5.33
N ALA A 36 11.59 9.62 5.44
CA ALA A 36 10.14 9.46 5.34
C ALA A 36 9.67 8.42 6.36
N ASP A 37 8.83 8.84 7.29
CA ASP A 37 8.16 7.96 8.23
C ASP A 37 6.82 7.56 7.62
N SER A 38 6.75 6.35 7.05
CA SER A 38 5.48 5.82 6.52
C SER A 38 4.89 4.81 7.51
N ALA A 39 3.73 5.17 8.08
CA ALA A 39 2.88 4.27 8.87
C ALA A 39 1.73 3.71 8.01
N TRP A 40 1.89 3.70 6.68
CA TRP A 40 0.84 3.31 5.76
C TRP A 40 0.39 1.85 5.94
N TRP A 41 1.33 0.93 6.18
CA TRP A 41 1.05 -0.48 6.52
C TRP A 41 0.23 -0.61 7.80
N LEU A 42 0.55 0.20 8.81
CA LEU A 42 -0.16 0.26 10.09
C LEU A 42 -1.58 0.83 9.91
N GLN A 43 -1.71 1.95 9.21
CA GLN A 43 -3.01 2.58 8.94
C GLN A 43 -3.94 1.67 8.13
N THR A 44 -3.40 0.96 7.14
CA THR A 44 -4.16 0.00 6.33
C THR A 44 -4.73 -1.13 7.20
N ALA A 45 -3.90 -1.68 8.08
CA ALA A 45 -4.32 -2.74 9.00
C ALA A 45 -5.37 -2.26 10.00
N ILE A 46 -5.16 -1.09 10.62
CA ILE A 46 -6.11 -0.48 11.58
C ILE A 46 -7.48 -0.25 10.90
N ASN A 47 -7.48 0.24 9.66
CA ASN A 47 -8.69 0.51 8.88
C ASN A 47 -9.39 -0.74 8.33
N GLY A 48 -9.06 -1.95 8.80
CA GLY A 48 -9.81 -3.15 8.42
C GLY A 48 -9.34 -3.84 7.14
N SER A 49 -8.19 -3.45 6.60
CA SER A 49 -7.66 -3.98 5.35
C SER A 49 -6.37 -4.77 5.56
N ILE A 50 -6.02 -5.57 4.55
CA ILE A 50 -4.66 -6.10 4.36
C ILE A 50 -4.06 -5.50 3.09
N MET A 51 -2.73 -5.53 3.01
CA MET A 51 -2.00 -5.38 1.76
C MET A 51 -1.81 -6.76 1.12
N TYR A 52 -1.66 -6.79 -0.20
CA TYR A 52 -1.19 -7.95 -0.92
C TYR A 52 -0.45 -7.51 -2.18
N LEU A 53 0.65 -8.18 -2.48
CA LEU A 53 1.39 -8.03 -3.73
C LEU A 53 0.59 -8.68 -4.85
N SER A 54 0.26 -7.92 -5.87
CA SER A 54 -0.42 -8.45 -7.05
C SER A 54 0.54 -9.18 -7.99
N GLN A 55 -0.01 -9.97 -8.91
CA GLN A 55 0.77 -10.65 -9.96
C GLN A 55 1.53 -9.65 -10.86
N GLU A 56 1.09 -8.39 -10.91
CA GLU A 56 1.76 -7.30 -11.64
C GLU A 56 2.92 -6.65 -10.85
N GLY A 57 3.23 -7.14 -9.64
CA GLY A 57 4.29 -6.58 -8.80
C GLY A 57 3.89 -5.30 -8.06
N ILE A 58 2.60 -5.02 -7.92
CA ILE A 58 2.07 -3.80 -7.29
C ILE A 58 1.39 -4.16 -5.97
N ILE A 59 1.66 -3.41 -4.90
CA ILE A 59 0.89 -3.56 -3.66
C ILE A 59 -0.53 -3.03 -3.87
N LYS A 60 -1.51 -3.88 -3.62
CA LYS A 60 -2.94 -3.55 -3.56
C LYS A 60 -3.44 -3.74 -2.13
N THR A 61 -4.61 -3.17 -1.83
CA THR A 61 -5.29 -3.32 -0.54
C THR A 61 -6.64 -3.99 -0.71
N LEU A 62 -7.11 -4.70 0.32
CA LEU A 62 -8.42 -5.34 0.35
C LEU A 62 -9.00 -5.27 1.76
N LEU A 63 -10.29 -4.92 1.87
CA LEU A 63 -11.01 -4.96 3.14
C LEU A 63 -11.27 -6.42 3.55
N VAL A 64 -10.94 -6.75 4.79
CA VAL A 64 -11.10 -8.11 5.35
C VAL A 64 -11.81 -8.13 6.69
N SER A 65 -11.89 -7.01 7.41
CA SER A 65 -12.49 -6.93 8.73
C SER A 65 -14.00 -7.24 8.70
N GLN A 66 -14.46 -8.06 9.65
CA GLN A 66 -15.90 -8.33 9.83
C GLN A 66 -16.75 -7.07 10.04
N GLN A 67 -16.13 -6.02 10.59
CA GLN A 67 -16.75 -4.73 10.90
C GLN A 67 -16.68 -3.71 9.74
N SER A 68 -16.12 -4.12 8.59
CA SER A 68 -15.96 -3.21 7.45
C SER A 68 -17.32 -2.79 6.86
N PRO A 69 -17.57 -1.48 6.65
CA PRO A 69 -18.80 -1.02 6.01
C PRO A 69 -18.93 -1.52 4.56
N GLY A 70 -17.80 -1.65 3.85
CA GLY A 70 -17.73 -2.15 2.47
C GLY A 70 -17.97 -3.66 2.33
N ARG A 71 -18.31 -4.36 3.41
CA ARG A 71 -18.51 -5.81 3.42
C ARG A 71 -19.60 -6.28 2.45
N LYS A 72 -20.64 -5.47 2.24
CA LYS A 72 -21.75 -5.74 1.32
C LYS A 72 -21.54 -5.16 -0.08
N ASP A 73 -20.51 -4.33 -0.25
CA ASP A 73 -20.24 -3.68 -1.52
C ASP A 73 -19.48 -4.64 -2.44
N LYS A 74 -19.99 -4.81 -3.66
CA LYS A 74 -19.42 -5.74 -4.64
C LYS A 74 -17.95 -5.39 -4.91
N ASN A 75 -17.08 -6.40 -4.86
CA ASN A 75 -15.63 -6.29 -5.09
C ASN A 75 -14.84 -5.38 -4.13
N GLN A 76 -15.42 -4.92 -3.02
CA GLN A 76 -14.70 -4.08 -2.06
C GLN A 76 -14.14 -4.86 -0.86
N HIS A 77 -14.68 -6.05 -0.59
CA HIS A 77 -14.34 -6.86 0.57
C HIS A 77 -14.03 -8.31 0.17
N TYR A 78 -13.21 -9.00 0.96
CA TYR A 78 -12.87 -10.41 0.72
C TYR A 78 -14.10 -11.30 0.47
N ILE A 79 -15.21 -11.07 1.16
CA ILE A 79 -16.42 -11.88 0.97
C ILE A 79 -17.14 -11.58 -0.36
N SER A 80 -16.99 -10.37 -0.91
CA SER A 80 -17.73 -9.86 -2.06
C SER A 80 -16.92 -9.81 -3.36
N ILE A 81 -15.65 -10.23 -3.33
CA ILE A 81 -14.79 -10.42 -4.51
C ILE A 81 -15.04 -11.80 -5.18
N ALA A 82 -14.55 -11.96 -6.41
CA ALA A 82 -14.71 -13.19 -7.18
C ALA A 82 -13.90 -14.36 -6.57
N LYS A 83 -14.35 -15.61 -6.82
CA LYS A 83 -13.72 -16.82 -6.26
C LYS A 83 -12.22 -16.91 -6.54
N LYS A 84 -11.81 -16.65 -7.79
CA LYS A 84 -10.39 -16.66 -8.20
C LYS A 84 -9.55 -15.62 -7.44
N GLN A 85 -10.14 -14.47 -7.11
CA GLN A 85 -9.47 -13.46 -6.31
C GLN A 85 -9.35 -13.93 -4.84
N LYS A 86 -10.36 -14.61 -4.29
CA LYS A 86 -10.27 -15.20 -2.94
C LYS A 86 -9.16 -16.24 -2.87
N GLU A 87 -9.12 -17.16 -3.83
CA GLU A 87 -8.08 -18.20 -3.92
C GLU A 87 -6.67 -17.57 -3.94
N TYR A 88 -6.47 -16.53 -4.76
CA TYR A 88 -5.21 -15.80 -4.77
C TYR A 88 -4.88 -15.15 -3.43
N ILE A 89 -5.85 -14.50 -2.78
CA ILE A 89 -5.63 -13.89 -1.47
C ILE A 89 -5.32 -14.94 -0.40
N ASP A 90 -5.98 -16.10 -0.45
CA ASP A 90 -5.74 -17.21 0.47
C ASP A 90 -4.32 -17.77 0.27
N GLU A 91 -3.85 -17.89 -0.98
CA GLU A 91 -2.45 -18.27 -1.28
C GLU A 91 -1.45 -17.25 -0.72
N ARG A 92 -1.72 -15.95 -0.86
CA ARG A 92 -0.89 -14.88 -0.28
C ARG A 92 -0.86 -14.93 1.24
N LEU A 93 -2.00 -15.16 1.89
CA LEU A 93 -2.05 -15.32 3.35
C LEU A 93 -1.31 -16.58 3.81
N ALA A 94 -1.50 -17.69 3.10
CA ALA A 94 -0.86 -18.97 3.41
C ALA A 94 0.67 -18.90 3.26
N LEU A 95 1.19 -18.11 2.30
CA LEU A 95 2.63 -17.83 2.17
C LEU A 95 3.26 -17.34 3.48
N HIS A 96 2.48 -16.59 4.27
CA HIS A 96 2.89 -16.01 5.55
C HIS A 96 2.42 -16.82 6.77
N GLY A 97 1.80 -17.98 6.57
CA GLY A 97 1.26 -18.81 7.64
C GLY A 97 -0.04 -18.28 8.27
N TYR A 98 -0.78 -17.42 7.56
CA TYR A 98 -2.06 -16.88 8.02
C TYR A 98 -3.23 -17.41 7.18
N THR A 99 -4.43 -17.33 7.74
CA THR A 99 -5.70 -17.62 7.07
C THR A 99 -6.58 -16.36 7.04
N PHE A 100 -7.65 -16.39 6.24
CA PHE A 100 -8.64 -15.31 6.23
C PHE A 100 -9.24 -15.08 7.64
N LYS A 101 -9.42 -16.14 8.43
CA LYS A 101 -9.97 -16.04 9.78
C LYS A 101 -9.07 -15.20 10.71
N ASP A 102 -7.76 -15.37 10.60
CA ASP A 102 -6.81 -14.64 11.46
C ASP A 102 -6.89 -13.13 11.22
N VAL A 103 -6.97 -12.73 9.94
CA VAL A 103 -6.98 -11.32 9.54
C VAL A 103 -8.35 -10.66 9.61
N THR A 104 -9.44 -11.43 9.68
CA THR A 104 -10.80 -10.87 9.76
C THR A 104 -11.19 -10.47 11.19
N GLU A 105 -10.70 -11.19 12.20
CA GLU A 105 -11.08 -11.02 13.61
C GLU A 105 -10.12 -10.08 14.36
N HIS A 106 -8.83 -10.07 14.01
CA HIS A 106 -7.80 -9.39 14.80
C HIS A 106 -6.98 -8.39 13.98
N HIS A 107 -6.54 -7.31 14.63
CA HIS A 107 -5.73 -6.26 13.99
C HIS A 107 -4.24 -6.65 13.90
N ASN A 108 -3.71 -7.38 14.88
CA ASN A 108 -2.31 -7.82 14.89
C ASN A 108 -1.93 -8.69 13.67
N PRO A 109 -2.70 -9.73 13.30
CA PRO A 109 -2.43 -10.50 12.08
C PRO A 109 -2.48 -9.65 10.81
N ARG A 110 -3.42 -8.69 10.71
CA ARG A 110 -3.47 -7.74 9.58
C ARG A 110 -2.18 -6.93 9.47
N MET A 111 -1.70 -6.38 10.59
CA MET A 111 -0.46 -5.60 10.61
C MET A 111 0.73 -6.44 10.15
N MET A 112 0.86 -7.67 10.66
CA MET A 112 1.94 -8.57 10.27
C MET A 112 1.90 -8.91 8.78
N VAL A 113 0.73 -9.27 8.25
CA VAL A 113 0.55 -9.52 6.81
C VAL A 113 0.93 -8.29 5.99
N CYS A 114 0.50 -7.09 6.39
CA CYS A 114 0.88 -5.86 5.68
C CYS A 114 2.41 -5.66 5.63
N ILE A 115 3.12 -5.88 6.75
CA ILE A 115 4.57 -5.77 6.81
C ILE A 115 5.23 -6.81 5.90
N LEU A 116 4.82 -8.08 6.01
CA LEU A 116 5.40 -9.17 5.24
C LEU A 116 5.18 -8.99 3.73
N GLU A 117 4.01 -8.52 3.31
CA GLU A 117 3.72 -8.20 1.91
C GLU A 117 4.58 -7.03 1.38
N VAL A 118 4.86 -6.02 2.22
CA VAL A 118 5.82 -4.97 1.86
C VAL A 118 7.23 -5.55 1.69
N LEU A 119 7.65 -6.48 2.55
CA LEU A 119 8.95 -7.15 2.41
C LEU A 119 9.02 -7.99 1.13
N GLU A 120 7.96 -8.69 0.75
CA GLU A 120 7.89 -9.41 -0.54
C GLU A 120 7.98 -8.45 -1.72
N TRP A 121 7.29 -7.31 -1.65
CA TRP A 121 7.37 -6.29 -2.68
C TRP A 121 8.78 -5.72 -2.82
N LEU A 122 9.49 -5.45 -1.72
CA LEU A 122 10.86 -4.95 -1.76
C LEU A 122 11.84 -5.86 -2.52
N LYS A 123 11.55 -7.17 -2.61
CA LYS A 123 12.36 -8.13 -3.39
C LYS A 123 12.21 -7.95 -4.91
N VAL A 124 11.05 -7.44 -5.36
CA VAL A 124 10.71 -7.30 -6.78
C VAL A 124 10.58 -5.83 -7.22
N ALA A 125 10.60 -4.90 -6.27
CA ALA A 125 10.44 -3.48 -6.51
C ALA A 125 11.63 -2.94 -7.31
N THR A 126 11.41 -2.69 -8.60
CA THR A 126 12.30 -1.85 -9.37
C THR A 126 12.01 -0.39 -9.04
N VAL A 127 12.92 0.29 -8.35
CA VAL A 127 12.87 1.74 -8.19
C VAL A 127 13.18 2.35 -9.55
N LYS A 128 12.15 2.69 -10.32
CA LYS A 128 12.31 3.46 -11.55
C LYS A 128 12.44 4.93 -11.15
N PRO A 129 13.52 5.64 -11.55
CA PRO A 129 13.54 7.08 -11.50
C PRO A 129 12.38 7.58 -12.36
N ILE A 130 11.38 8.21 -11.75
CA ILE A 130 10.26 8.77 -12.50
C ILE A 130 10.74 10.12 -13.07
N HIS A 131 11.03 10.14 -14.38
CA HIS A 131 11.10 11.38 -15.15
C HIS A 131 9.68 11.94 -15.23
N MET A 132 9.44 13.09 -14.58
CA MET A 132 8.22 13.85 -14.81
C MET A 132 8.58 14.95 -15.80
N GLU A 133 8.09 14.84 -17.03
CA GLU A 133 8.03 15.98 -17.94
C GLU A 133 7.22 17.06 -17.23
N GLY A 134 7.80 18.26 -17.10
CA GLY A 134 7.13 19.37 -16.46
C GLY A 134 5.89 19.75 -17.26
N LEU A 135 4.83 20.19 -16.57
CA LEU A 135 3.62 20.72 -17.22
C LEU A 135 3.90 21.94 -18.12
N PHE A 136 5.12 22.48 -18.07
CA PHE A 136 5.61 23.61 -18.87
C PHE A 136 6.51 23.20 -20.04
N GLU A 137 6.61 21.89 -20.34
CA GLU A 137 7.31 21.37 -21.52
C GLU A 137 6.35 20.98 -22.67
N LEU A 138 5.13 21.55 -22.67
CA LEU A 138 4.15 21.50 -23.78
C LEU A 138 3.81 22.91 -24.29
#